data_AF-A0A2A4MWV8-F1
#
_entry.id   AF-A0A2A4MWV8-F1
#
_cell.length_a   1.000
_cell.length_b   1.000
_cell.length_c   1.000
_cell.angle_alpha   90.00
_cell.angle_beta   90.00
_cell.angle_gamma   90.00
#
_symmetry.space_group_name_H-M   'P 1'
#
loop_
_entity.id
_entity.type
_entity.pdbx_description
1 polymer ?
#
loop_
_entity_poly.entity_id
_entity_poly.type
_entity_poly.pdbx_seq_one_letter_code
_entity_poly.pdbx_strand_id
1 'polypeptide(L)'
;MCKRLLSQLLLPSCVLLAQVMATPLLAQSSSSTLAAQYPELSGYFNAFDVSQAAMYDRLQQISESPEAMHPRMQLSQTLQMKAEAEASTSHNMHMANSDMSMSSPFADLARPAMDELYQMVQAPHSESAAQLAFANSSALTSKATNVLNHGREFETQLLDILANLSLVDKSAAIEQLTQQYLDSGELAVPASPKRTSLLHGQPYGSAFRTAYPQLSGLNWTTQWLQLASFEALMLLNSDDDYSDTIATTVERFESKLQGMRGIMVSKIPTEMPMTPAIAPLLYNRYPETAIIIDNLNMLEGVI
;
A
#
# COMPACT_ATOMS: atom_id res chain seq x y z
N MET A 1 -77.51 -3.83 -25.82
CA MET A 1 -77.51 -4.81 -24.71
C MET A 1 -76.52 -5.93 -25.05
N CYS A 2 -75.59 -6.19 -24.12
CA CYS A 2 -74.94 -7.47 -23.79
C CYS A 2 -74.37 -8.44 -24.87
N LYS A 3 -73.05 -8.70 -24.69
CA LYS A 3 -72.30 -9.98 -24.73
C LYS A 3 -71.95 -10.56 -26.13
N ARG A 4 -70.66 -10.57 -26.54
CA ARG A 4 -69.57 -11.55 -26.25
C ARG A 4 -69.94 -12.96 -26.76
N LEU A 5 -69.21 -13.67 -27.62
CA LEU A 5 -67.78 -14.05 -27.61
C LEU A 5 -67.39 -14.85 -28.91
N LEU A 6 -66.08 -14.91 -29.18
CA LEU A 6 -65.27 -16.04 -29.71
C LEU A 6 -65.22 -16.39 -31.22
N SER A 7 -64.05 -16.18 -31.84
CA SER A 7 -63.10 -17.19 -32.37
C SER A 7 -62.25 -16.62 -33.54
N GLN A 8 -60.94 -16.38 -33.34
CA GLN A 8 -59.77 -17.11 -33.90
C GLN A 8 -59.62 -16.95 -35.44
N LEU A 9 -58.54 -16.45 -36.05
CA LEU A 9 -57.14 -16.90 -35.98
C LEU A 9 -56.16 -15.93 -36.70
N LEU A 10 -54.89 -16.00 -36.28
CA LEU A 10 -53.62 -15.76 -37.02
C LEU A 10 -53.15 -14.31 -37.27
N LEU A 11 -52.12 -13.89 -36.53
CA LEU A 11 -50.94 -13.15 -37.02
C LEU A 11 -49.79 -13.27 -35.98
N PRO A 12 -48.52 -13.19 -36.42
CA PRO A 12 -47.38 -13.90 -35.83
C PRO A 12 -46.75 -13.20 -34.62
N SER A 13 -46.17 -14.03 -33.76
CA SER A 13 -45.40 -13.67 -32.58
C SER A 13 -44.16 -12.84 -32.94
N CYS A 14 -44.18 -11.54 -32.64
CA CYS A 14 -42.97 -10.74 -32.46
C CYS A 14 -42.54 -10.82 -30.99
N VAL A 15 -41.63 -11.74 -30.68
CA VAL A 15 -40.92 -11.74 -29.39
C VAL A 15 -39.81 -10.69 -29.47
N LEU A 16 -40.06 -9.52 -28.89
CA LEU A 16 -39.00 -8.57 -28.57
C LEU A 16 -38.19 -9.12 -27.40
N LEU A 17 -37.05 -9.75 -27.69
CA LEU A 17 -35.97 -9.96 -26.73
C LEU A 17 -35.30 -8.60 -26.50
N ALA A 18 -35.72 -7.89 -25.46
CA ALA A 18 -34.97 -6.78 -24.91
C ALA A 18 -33.71 -7.35 -24.23
N GLN A 19 -32.60 -7.42 -24.97
CA GLN A 19 -31.29 -7.60 -24.37
C GLN A 19 -30.95 -6.32 -23.61
N VAL A 20 -31.09 -6.37 -22.29
CA VAL A 20 -30.42 -5.43 -21.38
C VAL A 20 -28.93 -5.75 -21.50
N MET A 21 -28.25 -5.08 -22.43
CA MET A 21 -26.80 -5.02 -22.39
C MET A 21 -26.45 -4.16 -21.18
N ALA A 22 -26.02 -4.82 -20.09
CA ALA A 22 -25.25 -4.16 -19.05
C ALA A 22 -23.94 -3.73 -19.70
N THR A 23 -23.89 -2.49 -20.17
CA THR A 23 -22.63 -1.85 -20.54
C THR A 23 -21.81 -1.73 -19.25
N PRO A 24 -20.56 -2.24 -19.20
CA PRO A 24 -19.65 -1.84 -18.14
C PRO A 24 -19.50 -0.32 -18.26
N LEU A 25 -19.85 0.38 -17.18
CA LEU A 25 -19.64 1.81 -17.08
C LEU A 25 -18.12 2.02 -17.17
N LEU A 26 -17.62 2.35 -18.35
CA LEU A 26 -16.27 2.89 -18.49
C LEU A 26 -16.21 4.13 -17.61
N ALA A 27 -15.29 4.11 -16.64
CA ALA A 27 -15.03 5.14 -15.67
C ALA A 27 -15.09 6.54 -16.31
N GLN A 28 -16.18 7.26 -16.06
CA GLN A 28 -16.13 8.71 -16.11
C GLN A 28 -15.25 9.15 -14.95
N SER A 29 -14.20 9.90 -15.27
CA SER A 29 -13.26 10.52 -14.34
C SER A 29 -13.97 11.58 -13.48
N SER A 30 -14.87 11.16 -12.61
CA SER A 30 -15.15 11.89 -11.39
C SER A 30 -13.91 11.78 -10.52
N SER A 31 -13.30 12.92 -10.18
CA SER A 31 -12.25 13.00 -9.16
C SER A 31 -12.69 12.19 -7.94
N SER A 32 -11.79 11.37 -7.40
CA SER A 32 -12.05 10.54 -6.22
C SER A 32 -12.63 11.39 -5.08
N THR A 33 -13.45 10.79 -4.23
CA THR A 33 -14.09 11.53 -3.13
C THR A 33 -13.03 12.09 -2.17
N LEU A 34 -11.95 11.34 -1.99
CA LEU A 34 -10.78 11.76 -1.26
C LEU A 34 -10.11 12.99 -1.90
N ALA A 35 -9.88 13.01 -3.21
CA ALA A 35 -9.24 14.14 -3.88
C ALA A 35 -10.09 15.42 -3.79
N ALA A 36 -11.41 15.29 -3.83
CA ALA A 36 -12.32 16.42 -3.70
C ALA A 36 -12.33 17.02 -2.28
N GLN A 37 -12.25 16.19 -1.24
CA GLN A 37 -12.34 16.63 0.16
C GLN A 37 -10.99 16.91 0.82
N TYR A 38 -9.96 16.14 0.46
CA TYR A 38 -8.62 16.16 1.03
C TYR A 38 -7.55 16.14 -0.07
N PRO A 39 -7.46 17.22 -0.89
CA PRO A 39 -6.59 17.25 -2.07
C PRO A 39 -5.10 17.10 -1.74
N GLU A 40 -4.65 17.63 -0.60
CA GLU A 40 -3.26 17.49 -0.15
C GLU A 40 -2.92 16.03 0.18
N LEU A 41 -3.78 15.36 0.95
CA LEU A 41 -3.61 13.94 1.27
C LEU A 41 -3.62 13.07 0.00
N SER A 42 -4.55 13.34 -0.93
CA SER A 42 -4.59 12.67 -2.22
C SER A 42 -3.31 12.91 -3.03
N GLY A 43 -2.73 14.12 -2.96
CA GLY A 43 -1.45 14.43 -3.61
C GLY A 43 -0.31 13.56 -3.09
N TYR A 44 -0.24 13.32 -1.78
CA TYR A 44 0.76 12.42 -1.20
C TYR A 44 0.56 10.96 -1.60
N PHE A 45 -0.67 10.48 -1.75
CA PHE A 45 -0.91 9.12 -2.24
C PHE A 45 -0.48 8.96 -3.71
N ASN A 46 -0.75 9.96 -4.56
CA ASN A 46 -0.21 9.96 -5.93
C ASN A 46 1.32 9.94 -5.93
N ALA A 47 1.95 10.74 -5.05
CA ALA A 47 3.40 10.77 -4.92
C ALA A 47 3.98 9.45 -4.39
N PHE A 48 3.25 8.76 -3.51
CA PHE A 48 3.62 7.43 -3.03
C PHE A 48 3.70 6.45 -4.21
N ASP A 49 2.65 6.34 -5.04
CA ASP A 49 2.65 5.40 -6.18
C ASP A 49 3.82 5.63 -7.13
N VAL A 50 4.03 6.89 -7.50
CA VAL A 50 5.10 7.28 -8.42
C VAL A 50 6.48 7.00 -7.81
N SER A 51 6.68 7.34 -6.53
CA SER A 51 7.96 7.08 -5.85
C SER A 51 8.20 5.59 -5.58
N GLN A 52 7.17 4.80 -5.27
CA GLN A 52 7.31 3.37 -5.02
C GLN A 52 7.67 2.61 -6.30
N ALA A 53 7.00 2.91 -7.42
CA ALA A 53 7.36 2.35 -8.71
C ALA A 53 8.81 2.68 -9.10
N ALA A 54 9.23 3.93 -8.91
CA ALA A 54 10.61 4.35 -9.15
C ALA A 54 11.60 3.65 -8.20
N MET A 55 11.21 3.36 -6.96
CA MET A 55 12.07 2.63 -6.01
C MET A 55 12.43 1.25 -6.55
N TYR A 56 11.48 0.52 -7.14
CA TYR A 56 11.76 -0.78 -7.77
C TYR A 56 12.77 -0.66 -8.92
N ASP A 57 12.61 0.34 -9.80
CA ASP A 57 13.55 0.58 -10.91
C ASP A 57 14.95 0.93 -10.40
N ARG A 58 15.06 1.74 -9.35
CA ARG A 58 16.36 2.09 -8.75
C ARG A 58 17.01 0.90 -8.06
N LEU A 59 16.24 0.08 -7.37
CA LEU A 59 16.75 -1.15 -6.76
C LEU A 59 17.27 -2.12 -7.83
N GLN A 60 16.55 -2.28 -8.94
CA GLN A 60 17.02 -3.07 -10.07
C GLN A 60 18.34 -2.51 -10.62
N GLN A 61 18.43 -1.21 -10.89
CA GLN A 61 19.64 -0.56 -11.41
C GLN A 61 20.84 -0.75 -10.47
N ILE A 62 20.65 -0.56 -9.16
CA ILE A 62 21.69 -0.82 -8.15
C ILE A 62 22.10 -2.29 -8.22
N SER A 63 21.14 -3.21 -8.32
CA SER A 63 21.41 -4.65 -8.37
C SER A 63 22.16 -5.08 -9.63
N GLU A 64 21.95 -4.40 -10.76
CA GLU A 64 22.62 -4.71 -12.04
C GLU A 64 24.00 -4.06 -12.14
N SER A 65 24.32 -3.09 -11.27
CA SER A 65 25.62 -2.42 -11.25
C SER A 65 26.76 -3.39 -10.88
N PRO A 66 27.90 -3.37 -11.60
CA PRO A 66 29.11 -4.10 -11.21
C PRO A 66 29.61 -3.74 -9.80
N GLU A 67 29.36 -2.49 -9.38
CA GLU A 67 29.79 -1.97 -8.07
C GLU A 67 29.03 -2.62 -6.91
N ALA A 68 27.87 -3.24 -7.16
CA ALA A 68 27.09 -3.94 -6.15
C ALA A 68 27.70 -5.27 -5.71
N MET A 69 28.73 -5.79 -6.40
CA MET A 69 29.34 -7.08 -6.05
C MET A 69 29.93 -7.08 -4.64
N HIS A 70 30.67 -6.03 -4.27
CA HIS A 70 31.28 -5.94 -2.94
C HIS A 70 30.22 -5.75 -1.82
N PRO A 71 29.27 -4.80 -1.93
CA PRO A 71 28.11 -4.69 -1.04
C PRO A 71 27.32 -6.00 -0.86
N ARG A 72 27.10 -6.77 -1.94
CA ARG A 72 26.41 -8.08 -1.87
C ARG A 72 27.16 -9.08 -1.00
N MET A 73 28.49 -9.17 -1.16
CA MET A 73 29.31 -10.07 -0.33
C MET A 73 29.27 -9.66 1.14
N GLN A 74 29.37 -8.35 1.42
CA GLN A 74 29.25 -7.83 2.79
C GLN A 74 27.88 -8.14 3.39
N LEU A 75 26.79 -7.89 2.65
CA LEU A 75 25.43 -8.20 3.09
C LEU A 75 25.28 -9.70 3.41
N SER A 76 25.78 -10.57 2.53
CA SER A 76 25.74 -12.03 2.75
C SER A 76 26.47 -12.42 4.03
N GLN A 77 27.65 -11.86 4.29
CA GLN A 77 28.41 -12.09 5.52
C GLN A 77 27.64 -11.60 6.75
N THR A 78 27.06 -10.40 6.69
CA THR A 78 26.25 -9.85 7.78
C THR A 78 25.05 -10.74 8.10
N LEU A 79 24.32 -11.21 7.09
CA LEU A 79 23.14 -12.07 7.28
C LEU A 79 23.54 -13.44 7.81
N GLN A 80 24.65 -14.01 7.35
CA GLN A 80 25.17 -15.27 7.87
C GLN A 80 25.56 -15.15 9.36
N MET A 81 26.29 -14.09 9.74
CA MET A 81 26.64 -13.85 11.14
C MET A 81 25.41 -13.72 12.05
N LYS A 82 24.35 -13.04 11.57
CA LYS A 82 23.07 -12.94 12.31
C LYS A 82 22.43 -14.31 12.50
N ALA A 83 22.34 -15.10 11.43
CA ALA A 83 21.76 -16.44 11.47
C ALA A 83 22.52 -17.39 12.42
N GLU A 84 23.86 -17.35 12.40
CA GLU A 84 24.71 -18.13 13.29
C GLU A 84 24.57 -17.69 14.76
N ALA A 85 24.45 -16.38 15.01
CA ALA A 85 24.21 -15.84 16.34
C ALA A 85 22.87 -16.30 16.93
N GLU A 86 21.79 -16.29 16.12
CA GLU A 86 20.46 -16.78 16.50
C GLU A 86 20.46 -18.29 16.83
N ALA A 87 21.26 -19.09 16.11
CA ALA A 87 21.40 -20.52 16.36
C ALA A 87 22.22 -20.84 17.64
N SER A 88 23.10 -19.92 18.07
CA SER A 88 23.95 -20.11 19.24
C SER A 88 23.24 -19.70 20.54
N THR A 89 22.92 -20.66 21.40
CA THR A 89 22.20 -20.40 22.65
C THR A 89 23.10 -19.72 23.69
N SER A 90 22.78 -18.49 24.07
CA SER A 90 23.01 -17.86 25.40
C SER A 90 24.29 -17.04 25.72
N HIS A 91 25.22 -16.77 24.80
CA HIS A 91 26.34 -15.84 25.12
C HIS A 91 26.60 -14.70 24.12
N ASN A 92 26.01 -14.74 22.92
CA ASN A 92 26.23 -13.73 21.87
C ASN A 92 25.05 -12.76 21.66
N MET A 93 23.96 -12.86 22.43
CA MET A 93 22.78 -11.99 22.27
C MET A 93 23.06 -10.49 22.52
N HIS A 94 24.11 -10.16 23.28
CA HIS A 94 24.56 -8.77 23.43
C HIS A 94 25.28 -8.21 22.20
N MET A 95 25.84 -9.05 21.33
CA MET A 95 26.43 -8.63 20.04
C MET A 95 25.41 -8.56 18.91
N ALA A 96 24.32 -9.33 19.00
CA ALA A 96 23.23 -9.29 18.02
C ALA A 96 22.31 -8.06 18.19
N ASN A 97 22.22 -7.54 19.43
CA ASN A 97 21.38 -6.38 19.77
C ASN A 97 22.17 -5.09 20.02
N SER A 98 23.51 -5.16 20.06
CA SER A 98 24.31 -3.99 19.73
C SER A 98 24.05 -3.72 18.26
N ASP A 99 23.30 -2.65 18.00
CA ASP A 99 23.20 -1.95 16.74
C ASP A 99 24.63 -1.64 16.26
N MET A 100 25.29 -2.66 15.71
CA MET A 100 26.55 -2.53 15.02
C MET A 100 26.18 -1.64 13.86
N SER A 101 26.46 -0.36 14.05
CA SER A 101 26.58 0.73 13.10
C SER A 101 27.57 0.37 11.97
N MET A 102 27.40 -0.80 11.36
CA MET A 102 27.80 -1.05 10.00
C MET A 102 26.69 -0.37 9.20
N SER A 103 26.94 0.89 8.85
CA SER A 103 26.23 1.56 7.76
C SER A 103 25.90 0.55 6.66
N SER A 104 24.67 0.60 6.11
CA SER A 104 24.22 -0.36 5.12
C SER A 104 25.31 -0.64 4.07
N PRO A 105 25.54 -1.90 3.66
CA PRO A 105 26.53 -2.22 2.64
C PRO A 105 26.31 -1.47 1.31
N PHE A 106 25.08 -1.02 1.07
CA PHE A 106 24.67 -0.31 -0.14
C PHE A 106 24.54 1.21 0.06
N ALA A 107 24.95 1.77 1.21
CA ALA A 107 24.68 3.17 1.55
C ALA A 107 25.11 4.16 0.45
N ASP A 108 26.31 3.98 -0.12
CA ASP A 108 26.81 4.86 -1.18
C ASP A 108 26.06 4.70 -2.51
N LEU A 109 25.71 3.46 -2.86
CA LEU A 109 24.98 3.16 -4.10
C LEU A 109 23.51 3.60 -4.02
N ALA A 110 22.90 3.51 -2.85
CA ALA A 110 21.50 3.83 -2.62
C ALA A 110 21.25 5.32 -2.40
N ARG A 111 22.27 6.10 -2.01
CA ARG A 111 22.14 7.53 -1.70
C ARG A 111 21.55 8.37 -2.84
N PRO A 112 22.03 8.27 -4.10
CA PRO A 112 21.43 9.02 -5.21
C PRO A 112 19.95 8.67 -5.44
N ALA A 113 19.62 7.37 -5.34
CA ALA A 113 18.23 6.91 -5.44
C ALA A 113 17.37 7.48 -4.31
N MET A 114 17.88 7.47 -3.07
CA MET A 114 17.17 8.04 -1.93
C MET A 114 16.91 9.55 -2.09
N ASP A 115 17.90 10.31 -2.57
CA ASP A 115 17.75 11.76 -2.83
C ASP A 115 16.67 12.03 -3.88
N GLU A 116 16.65 11.26 -4.97
CA GLU A 116 15.63 11.36 -6.02
C GLU A 116 14.24 10.99 -5.50
N LEU A 117 14.10 9.83 -4.84
CA LEU A 117 12.82 9.35 -4.32
C LEU A 117 12.23 10.33 -3.32
N TYR A 118 13.06 10.96 -2.50
CA TYR A 118 12.62 12.01 -1.59
C TYR A 118 12.04 13.21 -2.34
N GLN A 119 12.70 13.67 -3.40
CA GLN A 119 12.18 14.75 -4.25
C GLN A 119 10.87 14.34 -4.92
N MET A 120 10.74 13.09 -5.34
CA MET A 120 9.51 12.57 -5.93
C MET A 120 8.36 12.58 -4.92
N VAL A 121 8.58 12.17 -3.67
CA VAL A 121 7.55 12.21 -2.61
C VAL A 121 7.05 13.63 -2.32
N GLN A 122 7.91 14.64 -2.48
CA GLN A 122 7.56 16.04 -2.26
C GLN A 122 6.99 16.75 -3.50
N ALA A 123 7.14 16.16 -4.68
CA ALA A 123 6.68 16.75 -5.93
C ALA A 123 5.18 16.50 -6.12
N PRO A 124 4.44 17.43 -6.77
CA PRO A 124 3.07 17.18 -7.16
C PRO A 124 3.02 16.14 -8.31
N HIS A 125 2.14 15.16 -8.17
CA HIS A 125 1.88 14.14 -9.20
C HIS A 125 0.41 14.09 -9.57
N SER A 126 0.11 13.91 -10.86
CA SER A 126 -1.26 13.71 -11.31
C SER A 126 -1.75 12.31 -10.97
N GLU A 127 -3.06 12.16 -10.83
CA GLU A 127 -3.72 10.86 -10.65
C GLU A 127 -3.36 9.90 -11.80
N SER A 128 -3.29 10.40 -13.04
CA SER A 128 -2.89 9.60 -14.20
C SER A 128 -1.44 9.11 -14.13
N ALA A 129 -0.53 9.88 -13.53
CA ALA A 129 0.86 9.47 -13.37
C ALA A 129 0.95 8.35 -12.32
N ALA A 130 0.21 8.49 -11.22
CA ALA A 130 0.11 7.48 -10.16
C ALA A 130 -0.47 6.15 -10.70
N GLN A 131 -1.60 6.20 -11.40
CA GLN A 131 -2.25 5.01 -12.00
C GLN A 131 -1.37 4.25 -12.99
N LEU A 132 -0.47 4.94 -13.69
CA LEU A 132 0.45 4.33 -14.66
C LEU A 132 1.82 4.00 -14.07
N ALA A 133 2.10 4.36 -12.82
CA ALA A 133 3.44 4.28 -12.23
C ALA A 133 3.99 2.86 -12.29
N PHE A 134 3.27 1.87 -11.76
CA PHE A 134 3.71 0.47 -11.76
C PHE A 134 3.74 -0.17 -13.15
N ALA A 135 2.92 0.31 -14.09
CA ALA A 135 2.94 -0.18 -15.47
C ALA A 135 4.14 0.37 -16.26
N ASN A 136 4.66 1.53 -15.86
CA ASN A 136 5.81 2.16 -16.48
C ASN A 136 7.15 1.70 -15.87
N SER A 137 7.13 0.99 -14.75
CA SER A 137 8.33 0.42 -14.13
C SER A 137 8.90 -0.72 -14.98
N SER A 138 10.20 -0.65 -15.27
CA SER A 138 10.91 -1.72 -15.97
C SER A 138 11.28 -2.89 -15.07
N ALA A 139 11.33 -2.66 -13.75
CA ALA A 139 11.65 -3.69 -12.76
C ALA A 139 10.49 -4.65 -12.51
N LEU A 140 9.25 -4.22 -12.74
CA LEU A 140 8.06 -5.01 -12.44
C LEU A 140 7.68 -5.93 -13.61
N THR A 141 7.37 -7.18 -13.27
CA THR A 141 6.72 -8.10 -14.21
C THR A 141 5.26 -7.74 -14.38
N SER A 142 4.63 -8.12 -15.49
CA SER A 142 3.19 -7.89 -15.70
C SER A 142 2.33 -8.46 -14.57
N LYS A 143 2.71 -9.60 -13.98
CA LYS A 143 1.99 -10.17 -12.83
C LYS A 143 2.13 -9.29 -11.59
N ALA A 144 3.35 -8.83 -11.28
CA ALA A 144 3.58 -7.95 -10.14
C ALA A 144 2.85 -6.60 -10.30
N THR A 145 2.94 -5.99 -11.49
CA THR A 145 2.20 -4.76 -11.84
C THR A 145 0.69 -4.93 -11.61
N ASN A 146 0.10 -6.03 -12.11
CA ASN A 146 -1.35 -6.24 -11.97
C ASN A 146 -1.77 -6.43 -10.51
N VAL A 147 -0.99 -7.16 -9.71
CA VAL A 147 -1.27 -7.35 -8.28
C VAL A 147 -1.14 -6.04 -7.51
N LEU A 148 -0.07 -5.27 -7.76
CA LEU A 148 0.16 -3.98 -7.11
C LEU A 148 -0.92 -2.95 -7.47
N ASN A 149 -1.27 -2.82 -8.76
CA ASN A 149 -2.35 -1.95 -9.20
C ASN A 149 -3.69 -2.33 -8.55
N HIS A 150 -3.99 -3.64 -8.47
CA HIS A 150 -5.24 -4.09 -7.85
C HIS A 150 -5.27 -3.82 -6.34
N GLY A 151 -4.13 -3.98 -5.65
CA GLY A 151 -3.97 -3.58 -4.25
C GLY A 151 -4.20 -2.08 -4.06
N ARG A 152 -3.58 -1.23 -4.89
CA ARG A 152 -3.73 0.22 -4.80
C ARG A 152 -5.15 0.69 -5.09
N GLU A 153 -5.82 0.05 -6.04
CA GLU A 153 -7.23 0.28 -6.34
C GLU A 153 -8.11 -0.01 -5.11
N PHE A 154 -7.88 -1.14 -4.43
CA PHE A 154 -8.60 -1.49 -3.19
C PHE A 154 -8.40 -0.43 -2.09
N GLU A 155 -7.16 0.00 -1.87
CA GLU A 155 -6.82 0.99 -0.84
C GLU A 155 -7.42 2.36 -1.14
N THR A 156 -7.38 2.79 -2.41
CA THR A 156 -7.98 4.04 -2.87
C THR A 156 -9.49 4.02 -2.70
N GLN A 157 -10.15 2.92 -3.06
CA GLN A 157 -11.59 2.76 -2.87
C GLN A 157 -11.98 2.77 -1.38
N LEU A 158 -11.16 2.16 -0.51
CA LEU A 158 -11.37 2.21 0.93
C LEU A 158 -11.28 3.65 1.47
N LEU A 159 -10.25 4.40 1.04
CA LEU A 159 -10.12 5.83 1.38
C LEU A 159 -11.32 6.64 0.90
N ASP A 160 -11.81 6.40 -0.31
CA ASP A 160 -12.98 7.07 -0.88
C ASP A 160 -14.26 6.78 -0.10
N ILE A 161 -14.50 5.52 0.27
CA ILE A 161 -15.64 5.12 1.12
C ILE A 161 -15.57 5.84 2.45
N LEU A 162 -14.39 5.89 3.08
CA LEU A 162 -14.18 6.54 4.38
C LEU A 162 -14.31 8.06 4.29
N ALA A 163 -13.81 8.68 3.22
CA ALA A 163 -13.92 10.13 2.99
C ALA A 163 -15.35 10.55 2.61
N ASN A 164 -16.19 9.69 2.04
CA ASN A 164 -17.53 10.07 1.61
C ASN A 164 -18.51 10.27 2.78
N LEU A 165 -18.66 11.50 3.27
CA LEU A 165 -19.57 11.82 4.38
C LEU A 165 -21.06 11.61 4.05
N SER A 166 -21.42 11.56 2.76
CA SER A 166 -22.80 11.32 2.32
C SER A 166 -23.17 9.83 2.25
N LEU A 167 -22.16 8.94 2.35
CA LEU A 167 -22.38 7.50 2.33
C LEU A 167 -22.92 7.03 3.68
N VAL A 168 -24.19 6.63 3.70
CA VAL A 168 -24.92 6.26 4.92
C VAL A 168 -24.41 4.94 5.51
N ASP A 169 -24.26 3.91 4.67
CA ASP A 169 -23.84 2.57 5.13
C ASP A 169 -22.42 2.26 4.68
N LYS A 170 -21.45 2.86 5.38
CA LYS A 170 -20.02 2.60 5.14
C LYS A 170 -19.62 1.17 5.47
N SER A 171 -20.27 0.56 6.46
CA SER A 171 -19.96 -0.82 6.86
C SER A 171 -20.29 -1.80 5.73
N ALA A 172 -21.49 -1.72 5.17
CA ALA A 172 -21.86 -2.55 4.02
C ALA A 172 -20.96 -2.27 2.80
N ALA A 173 -20.57 -1.02 2.56
CA ALA A 173 -19.67 -0.67 1.46
C ALA A 173 -18.27 -1.27 1.62
N ILE A 174 -17.69 -1.24 2.83
CA ILE A 174 -16.37 -1.82 3.13
C ILE A 174 -16.41 -3.35 3.04
N GLU A 175 -17.46 -3.98 3.55
CA GLU A 175 -17.66 -5.43 3.42
C GLU A 175 -17.78 -5.84 1.95
N GLN A 176 -18.55 -5.09 1.15
CA GLN A 176 -18.68 -5.33 -0.28
C GLN A 176 -17.35 -5.15 -1.01
N LEU A 177 -16.61 -4.07 -0.74
CA LEU A 177 -15.29 -3.83 -1.32
C LEU A 177 -14.32 -4.98 -0.99
N THR A 178 -14.31 -5.44 0.26
CA THR A 178 -13.47 -6.54 0.72
C THR A 178 -13.79 -7.84 -0.02
N GLN A 179 -15.07 -8.18 -0.15
CA GLN A 179 -15.47 -9.37 -0.91
C GLN A 179 -15.10 -9.26 -2.38
N GLN A 180 -15.35 -8.12 -3.02
CA GLN A 180 -15.00 -7.89 -4.43
C GLN A 180 -13.50 -8.02 -4.68
N TYR A 181 -12.68 -7.50 -3.77
CA TYR A 181 -11.23 -7.65 -3.85
C TYR A 181 -10.81 -9.12 -3.78
N LEU A 182 -11.35 -9.89 -2.83
CA LEU A 182 -11.02 -11.31 -2.68
C LEU A 182 -11.53 -12.17 -3.85
N ASP A 183 -12.64 -11.79 -4.48
CA ASP A 183 -13.20 -12.47 -5.64
C ASP A 183 -12.33 -12.31 -6.91
N SER A 184 -11.37 -11.38 -6.92
CA SER A 184 -10.43 -11.19 -8.05
C SER A 184 -9.42 -12.33 -8.24
N GLY A 185 -9.39 -13.30 -7.30
CA GLY A 185 -8.61 -14.52 -7.41
C GLY A 185 -7.09 -14.26 -7.35
N GLU A 186 -6.39 -14.44 -8.47
CA GLU A 186 -4.91 -14.35 -8.51
C GLU A 186 -4.35 -12.94 -8.27
N LEU A 187 -5.19 -11.91 -8.34
CA LEU A 187 -4.80 -10.52 -8.08
C LEU A 187 -4.94 -10.12 -6.61
N ALA A 188 -5.69 -10.90 -5.81
CA ALA A 188 -5.90 -10.62 -4.40
C ALA A 188 -4.80 -11.22 -3.52
N VAL A 189 -4.33 -10.45 -2.54
CA VAL A 189 -3.66 -11.04 -1.38
C VAL A 189 -4.70 -11.64 -0.43
N PRO A 190 -4.38 -12.72 0.31
CA PRO A 190 -5.36 -13.38 1.17
C PRO A 190 -5.75 -12.51 2.38
N ALA A 191 -6.96 -12.70 2.90
CA ALA A 191 -7.41 -12.12 4.18
C ALA A 191 -6.93 -12.88 5.43
N SER A 192 -6.02 -13.85 5.26
CA SER A 192 -5.37 -14.54 6.37
C SER A 192 -4.02 -13.89 6.68
N PRO A 193 -3.66 -13.66 7.95
CA PRO A 193 -2.38 -13.05 8.30
C PRO A 193 -1.22 -13.85 7.71
N LYS A 194 -0.26 -13.16 7.07
CA LYS A 194 0.98 -13.83 6.66
C LYS A 194 1.67 -14.41 7.89
N ARG A 195 2.05 -15.69 7.82
CA ARG A 195 2.68 -16.39 8.95
C ARG A 195 3.97 -15.68 9.36
N THR A 196 4.08 -15.31 10.64
CA THR A 196 5.25 -14.62 11.19
C THR A 196 6.54 -15.43 11.03
N SER A 197 6.46 -16.76 10.96
CA SER A 197 7.59 -17.64 10.66
C SER A 197 8.21 -17.42 9.26
N LEU A 198 7.45 -16.84 8.33
CA LEU A 198 7.94 -16.48 6.99
C LEU A 198 8.67 -15.13 6.99
N LEU A 199 8.39 -14.26 7.97
CA LEU A 199 8.94 -12.89 8.04
C LEU A 199 10.10 -12.78 9.04
N HIS A 200 9.99 -13.44 10.20
CA HIS A 200 10.97 -13.34 11.29
C HIS A 200 11.70 -14.65 11.57
N GLY A 201 11.21 -15.79 11.06
CA GLY A 201 11.80 -17.11 11.31
C GLY A 201 12.84 -17.54 10.27
N GLN A 202 13.19 -16.65 9.32
CA GLN A 202 14.12 -16.95 8.24
C GLN A 202 15.42 -16.16 8.42
N PRO A 203 16.60 -16.79 8.25
CA PRO A 203 17.92 -16.13 8.31
C PRO A 203 18.03 -14.84 7.48
N TYR A 204 17.21 -14.71 6.44
CA TYR A 204 17.25 -13.63 5.47
C TYR A 204 16.02 -12.72 5.51
N GLY A 205 15.11 -12.89 6.47
CA GLY A 205 13.87 -12.08 6.58
C GLY A 205 14.14 -10.58 6.80
N SER A 206 15.32 -10.23 7.30
CA SER A 206 15.76 -8.85 7.49
C SER A 206 16.71 -8.33 6.39
N ALA A 207 16.89 -9.08 5.29
CA ALA A 207 17.86 -8.77 4.25
C ALA A 207 17.63 -7.39 3.62
N PHE A 208 16.40 -7.10 3.20
CA PHE A 208 16.07 -5.82 2.57
C PHE A 208 16.30 -4.64 3.52
N ARG A 209 15.79 -4.72 4.76
CA ARG A 209 16.03 -3.69 5.79
C ARG A 209 17.53 -3.50 6.10
N THR A 210 18.30 -4.58 6.13
CA THR A 210 19.74 -4.53 6.38
C THR A 210 20.48 -3.90 5.19
N ALA A 211 20.06 -4.20 3.96
CA ALA A 211 20.66 -3.69 2.74
C ALA A 211 20.28 -2.23 2.47
N TYR A 212 19.03 -1.85 2.69
CA TYR A 212 18.46 -0.56 2.30
C TYR A 212 17.60 0.04 3.42
N PRO A 213 18.17 0.38 4.59
CA PRO A 213 17.41 0.86 5.73
C PRO A 213 16.71 2.21 5.46
N GLN A 214 17.32 3.10 4.68
CA GLN A 214 16.71 4.39 4.32
C GLN A 214 15.54 4.24 3.36
N LEU A 215 15.67 3.38 2.34
CA LEU A 215 14.57 3.08 1.41
C LEU A 215 13.42 2.38 2.13
N SER A 216 13.72 1.44 3.03
CA SER A 216 12.74 0.80 3.89
C SER A 216 12.02 1.84 4.76
N GLY A 217 12.76 2.76 5.38
CA GLY A 217 12.20 3.84 6.18
C GLY A 217 11.30 4.79 5.37
N LEU A 218 11.64 5.06 4.10
CA LEU A 218 10.79 5.86 3.20
C LEU A 218 9.46 5.14 2.97
N ASN A 219 9.52 3.88 2.53
CA ASN A 219 8.34 3.08 2.25
C ASN A 219 7.45 2.90 3.49
N TRP A 220 8.05 2.66 4.67
CA TRP A 220 7.28 2.57 5.91
C TRP A 220 6.68 3.91 6.35
N THR A 221 7.31 5.03 5.99
CA THR A 221 6.74 6.36 6.29
C THR A 221 5.51 6.63 5.43
N THR A 222 5.52 6.22 4.15
CA THR A 222 4.34 6.34 3.27
C THR A 222 3.24 5.35 3.66
N GLN A 223 3.57 4.10 3.99
CA GLN A 223 2.61 3.13 4.52
C GLN A 223 2.02 3.58 5.86
N TRP A 224 2.83 4.21 6.72
CA TRP A 224 2.34 4.81 7.97
C TRP A 224 1.30 5.90 7.71
N LEU A 225 1.52 6.79 6.71
CA LEU A 225 0.56 7.82 6.34
C LEU A 225 -0.77 7.18 5.92
N GLN A 226 -0.72 6.17 5.07
CA GLN A 226 -1.92 5.46 4.62
C GLN A 226 -2.73 4.89 5.79
N LEU A 227 -2.08 4.15 6.70
CA LEU A 227 -2.74 3.60 7.88
C LEU A 227 -3.29 4.70 8.80
N ALA A 228 -2.51 5.75 9.05
CA ALA A 228 -2.95 6.87 9.87
C ALA A 228 -4.14 7.62 9.25
N SER A 229 -4.22 7.69 7.92
CA SER A 229 -5.34 8.27 7.21
C SER A 229 -6.61 7.43 7.33
N PHE A 230 -6.52 6.10 7.27
CA PHE A 230 -7.67 5.23 7.56
C PHE A 230 -8.21 5.49 8.96
N GLU A 231 -7.33 5.51 9.97
CA GLU A 231 -7.71 5.77 11.35
C GLU A 231 -8.35 7.16 11.52
N ALA A 232 -7.72 8.18 10.95
CA ALA A 232 -8.19 9.56 11.03
C ALA A 232 -9.58 9.74 10.40
N LEU A 233 -9.82 9.15 9.23
CA LEU A 233 -11.13 9.18 8.59
C LEU A 233 -12.16 8.39 9.39
N MET A 234 -11.80 7.25 9.99
CA MET A 234 -12.72 6.49 10.84
C MET A 234 -13.09 7.22 12.14
N LEU A 235 -12.14 7.95 12.74
CA LEU A 235 -12.38 8.82 13.88
C LEU A 235 -13.33 9.97 13.52
N LEU A 236 -13.06 10.66 12.41
CA LEU A 236 -13.92 11.74 11.91
C LEU A 236 -15.36 11.27 11.66
N ASN A 237 -15.54 10.06 11.11
CA ASN A 237 -16.86 9.48 10.91
C ASN A 237 -17.55 9.06 12.23
N SER A 238 -16.82 8.99 13.34
CA SER A 238 -17.36 8.60 14.65
C SER A 238 -17.75 9.83 15.49
N ASP A 239 -17.01 10.92 15.38
CA ASP A 239 -17.25 12.17 16.12
C ASP A 239 -16.65 13.38 15.37
N ASP A 240 -17.40 14.49 15.32
CA ASP A 240 -16.98 15.73 14.66
C ASP A 240 -15.82 16.42 15.39
N ASP A 241 -15.59 16.10 16.67
CA ASP A 241 -14.44 16.57 17.46
C ASP A 241 -13.08 16.17 16.86
N TYR A 242 -13.05 15.28 15.86
CA TYR A 242 -11.85 14.83 15.15
C TYR A 242 -11.58 15.56 13.82
N SER A 243 -12.21 16.72 13.57
CA SER A 243 -12.07 17.50 12.31
C SER A 243 -10.62 17.75 11.88
N ASP A 244 -9.71 17.95 12.84
CA ASP A 244 -8.32 18.32 12.58
C ASP A 244 -7.39 17.11 12.43
N THR A 245 -7.92 15.89 12.56
CA THR A 245 -7.10 14.66 12.61
C THR A 245 -6.39 14.39 11.27
N ILE A 246 -7.01 14.75 10.14
CA ILE A 246 -6.37 14.59 8.82
C ILE A 246 -5.19 15.56 8.67
N ALA A 247 -5.37 16.84 9.00
CA ALA A 247 -4.30 17.83 8.97
C ALA A 247 -3.14 17.42 9.90
N THR A 248 -3.46 17.00 11.12
CA THR A 248 -2.47 16.50 12.09
C THR A 248 -1.71 15.28 11.56
N THR A 249 -2.38 14.37 10.85
CA THR A 249 -1.75 13.20 10.23
C THR A 249 -0.76 13.60 9.14
N VAL A 250 -1.13 14.56 8.27
CA VAL A 250 -0.25 15.12 7.24
C VAL A 250 0.96 15.81 7.87
N GLU A 251 0.77 16.68 8.86
CA GLU A 251 1.88 17.35 9.55
C GLU A 251 2.87 16.37 10.18
N ARG A 252 2.37 15.27 10.76
CA ARG A 252 3.21 14.20 11.32
C ARG A 252 3.97 13.46 10.24
N PHE A 253 3.36 13.23 9.07
CA PHE A 253 4.04 12.63 7.93
C PHE A 253 5.18 13.54 7.43
N GLU A 254 4.92 14.83 7.24
CA GLU A 254 5.95 15.79 6.85
C GLU A 254 7.09 15.88 7.86
N SER A 255 6.78 15.87 9.15
CA SER A 255 7.77 15.82 10.22
C SER A 255 8.65 14.57 10.12
N LYS A 256 8.09 13.41 9.78
CA LYS A 256 8.86 12.17 9.54
C LYS A 256 9.79 12.29 8.33
N LEU A 257 9.30 12.85 7.22
CA LEU A 257 10.13 13.12 6.04
C LEU A 257 11.31 14.03 6.37
N GLN A 258 11.08 15.11 7.12
CA GLN A 258 12.15 16.00 7.59
C GLN A 258 13.12 15.28 8.55
N GLY A 259 12.61 14.35 9.35
CA GLY A 259 13.42 13.47 10.21
C GLY A 259 14.39 12.59 9.41
N MET A 260 13.94 12.01 8.30
CA MET A 260 14.79 11.19 7.42
C MET A 260 15.98 11.96 6.84
N ARG A 261 15.84 13.28 6.66
CA ARG A 261 16.90 14.18 6.18
C ARG A 261 17.86 14.63 7.28
N GLY A 262 17.63 14.24 8.54
CA GLY A 262 18.37 14.75 9.69
C GLY A 262 18.09 16.23 10.00
N ILE A 263 17.04 16.81 9.43
CA ILE A 263 16.65 18.22 9.62
C ILE A 263 15.92 18.39 10.96
N MET A 264 15.12 17.39 11.35
CA MET A 264 14.36 17.36 12.60
C MET A 264 14.62 16.07 13.37
N VAL A 265 14.50 16.11 14.70
CA VAL A 265 14.52 14.90 15.54
C VAL A 265 13.13 14.28 15.54
N SER A 266 12.71 13.73 14.40
CA SER A 266 11.45 13.00 14.26
C SER A 266 11.69 11.50 14.25
N LYS A 267 10.81 10.74 14.91
CA LYS A 267 10.87 9.28 14.92
C LYS A 267 10.41 8.73 13.56
N ILE A 268 11.38 8.36 12.74
CA ILE A 268 11.17 7.58 11.52
C ILE A 268 10.82 6.13 11.89
N PRO A 269 9.95 5.44 11.14
CA PRO A 269 9.67 4.03 11.37
C PRO A 269 10.96 3.19 11.20
N THR A 270 11.25 2.34 12.18
CA THR A 270 12.37 1.38 12.14
C THR A 270 11.91 -0.06 11.84
N GLU A 271 10.60 -0.24 11.83
CA GLU A 271 9.88 -1.48 11.56
C GLU A 271 8.64 -1.15 10.74
N MET A 272 8.14 -2.15 10.01
CA MET A 272 6.95 -2.00 9.16
C MET A 272 5.73 -1.64 10.01
N PRO A 273 5.00 -0.56 9.68
CA PRO A 273 3.78 -0.21 10.37
C PRO A 273 2.69 -1.23 10.05
N MET A 274 1.88 -1.55 11.06
CA MET A 274 0.82 -2.57 10.97
C MET A 274 -0.50 -1.99 11.49
N THR A 275 -1.62 -2.42 10.92
CA THR A 275 -2.95 -1.91 11.27
C THR A 275 -3.27 -1.96 12.77
N PRO A 276 -2.95 -3.01 13.56
CA PRO A 276 -3.26 -3.02 15.00
C PRO A 276 -2.59 -1.88 15.78
N ALA A 277 -1.44 -1.40 15.31
CA ALA A 277 -0.66 -0.37 15.99
C ALA A 277 -1.02 1.06 15.51
N ILE A 278 -1.32 1.22 14.22
CA ILE A 278 -1.52 2.53 13.60
C ILE A 278 -2.98 2.85 13.32
N ALA A 279 -3.78 1.85 12.94
CA ALA A 279 -5.20 1.98 12.60
C ALA A 279 -6.08 1.00 13.42
N PRO A 280 -6.09 1.12 14.76
CA PRO A 280 -6.80 0.18 15.62
C PRO A 280 -8.32 0.16 15.37
N LEU A 281 -8.95 1.25 14.93
CA LEU A 281 -10.38 1.22 14.59
C LEU A 281 -10.64 0.37 13.36
N LEU A 282 -9.78 0.48 12.34
CA LEU A 282 -9.87 -0.37 11.14
C LEU A 282 -9.70 -1.84 11.51
N TYR A 283 -8.67 -2.16 12.28
CA TYR A 283 -8.40 -3.53 12.73
C TYR A 283 -9.54 -4.14 13.55
N ASN A 284 -10.12 -3.37 14.47
CA ASN A 284 -11.18 -3.87 15.35
C ASN A 284 -12.55 -3.99 14.65
N ARG A 285 -12.87 -3.09 13.72
CA ARG A 285 -14.17 -3.08 13.04
C ARG A 285 -14.20 -3.91 11.76
N TYR A 286 -13.10 -3.94 11.01
CA TYR A 286 -12.98 -4.60 9.70
C TYR A 286 -11.70 -5.45 9.64
N PRO A 287 -11.61 -6.53 10.43
CA PRO A 287 -10.37 -7.30 10.60
C PRO A 287 -9.86 -7.92 9.29
N GLU A 288 -10.75 -8.41 8.42
CA GLU A 288 -10.35 -8.97 7.13
C GLU A 288 -9.71 -7.91 6.22
N THR A 289 -10.36 -6.74 6.10
CA THR A 289 -9.81 -5.59 5.38
C THR A 289 -8.45 -5.18 5.95
N ALA A 290 -8.32 -5.08 7.27
CA ALA A 290 -7.06 -4.72 7.93
C ALA A 290 -5.93 -5.72 7.64
N ILE A 291 -6.23 -7.02 7.64
CA ILE A 291 -5.26 -8.07 7.29
C ILE A 291 -4.85 -7.99 5.82
N ILE A 292 -5.77 -7.67 4.90
CA ILE A 292 -5.45 -7.47 3.48
C ILE A 292 -4.48 -6.30 3.32
N ILE A 293 -4.74 -5.17 3.99
CA ILE A 293 -3.85 -3.99 3.99
C ILE A 293 -2.45 -4.36 4.52
N ASP A 294 -2.37 -5.06 5.64
CA ASP A 294 -1.09 -5.51 6.19
C ASP A 294 -0.35 -6.43 5.21
N ASN A 295 -1.06 -7.36 4.55
CA ASN A 295 -0.49 -8.27 3.57
C ASN A 295 -0.02 -7.55 2.30
N LEU A 296 -0.72 -6.50 1.85
CA LEU A 296 -0.32 -5.61 0.76
C LEU A 296 0.96 -4.84 1.15
N ASN A 297 0.98 -4.21 2.32
CA ASN A 297 2.15 -3.49 2.82
C ASN A 297 3.40 -4.39 2.91
N MET A 298 3.21 -5.65 3.31
CA MET A 298 4.27 -6.67 3.31
C MET A 298 4.72 -7.08 1.92
N LEU A 299 3.81 -7.16 0.96
CA LEU A 299 4.13 -7.48 -0.43
C LEU A 299 4.97 -6.35 -1.04
N GLU A 300 4.53 -5.11 -0.86
CA GLU A 300 5.20 -3.92 -1.37
C GLU A 300 6.63 -3.74 -0.84
N GLY A 301 6.89 -4.12 0.41
CA GLY A 301 8.20 -3.95 1.06
C GLY A 301 9.27 -4.97 0.65
N VAL A 302 8.94 -5.95 -0.22
CA VAL A 302 9.81 -7.12 -0.51
C VAL A 302 9.87 -7.53 -2.00
N ILE A 303 8.98 -7.03 -2.88
CA ILE A 303 9.00 -7.37 -4.32
C ILE A 303 10.31 -6.96 -4.98
#